data_AF-A0A1X7VNY5-F1
#
_entry.id   AF-A0A1X7VNY5-F1
#
_cell.length_a   1.000
_cell.length_b   1.000
_cell.length_c   1.000
_cell.angle_alpha   90.00
_cell.angle_beta   90.00
_cell.angle_gamma   90.00
#
_symmetry.space_group_name_H-M   'P 1'
#
loop_
_entity.id
_entity.type
_entity.pdbx_description
1 polymer ?
#
loop_
_entity_poly.entity_id
_entity_poly.type
_entity_poly.pdbx_seq_one_letter_code
_entity_poly.pdbx_strand_id
1 'polypeptide(L)'
;MSAELSVPQSLVGAAAGAVTFPVVLGINQLLVLKPLRLATHLPALVVATIGGISITSAAISASCAVVTAYSLAGPFVAPLTRDTSNHMRLNVPELLTSSLVSVALFRSLGGKFCSVVPSHLANPGAFARQWIPAYSNKYATSSEKVLIQEIGKKYGCHTCGKRQSVTKFVCDHQPPTSTLPHGGGVQRFYPQCDKCSGLQGGLVTNNKPNPKSLVTHITSLRAYHFFLPVPLAFGYLKSLSPIETRVITKEIINERDIVVSSGNSSDLELKKKVEISPGDFPLLIIWNKVVSFFLSLPPITQFHLTLWTFSILAALGST
;
A
#
# COMPACT_ATOMS: atom_id res chain seq x y z
N MET A 1 -9.86 34.68 -0.53
CA MET A 1 -10.18 33.78 -1.65
C MET A 1 -9.74 32.38 -1.26
N SER A 2 -10.69 31.52 -0.94
CA SER A 2 -10.47 30.08 -0.83
C SER A 2 -10.08 29.56 -2.21
N ALA A 3 -8.93 28.90 -2.31
CA ALA A 3 -8.56 28.19 -3.53
C ALA A 3 -9.50 26.98 -3.66
N GLU A 4 -10.59 27.14 -4.41
CA GLU A 4 -11.39 25.99 -4.81
C GLU A 4 -10.56 25.15 -5.76
N LEU A 5 -10.08 24.01 -5.26
CA LEU A 5 -9.39 23.03 -6.07
C LEU A 5 -10.38 22.55 -7.14
N SER A 6 -10.12 22.90 -8.39
CA SER A 6 -11.00 22.50 -9.48
C SER A 6 -11.08 20.97 -9.53
N VAL A 7 -12.30 20.43 -9.59
CA VAL A 7 -12.56 18.98 -9.72
C VAL A 7 -11.69 18.33 -10.82
N PRO A 8 -11.44 18.97 -11.99
CA PRO A 8 -10.56 18.43 -13.02
C PRO A 8 -9.11 18.20 -12.57
N GLN A 9 -8.51 19.15 -11.83
CA GLN A 9 -7.13 18.98 -11.33
C GLN A 9 -7.04 17.81 -10.35
N SER A 10 -8.03 17.69 -9.47
CA SER A 10 -8.13 16.56 -8.54
C SER A 10 -8.13 15.22 -9.26
N LEU A 11 -8.93 15.11 -10.31
CA LEU A 11 -9.05 13.90 -11.09
C LEU A 11 -7.74 13.54 -11.84
N VAL A 12 -7.04 14.54 -12.39
CA VAL A 12 -5.77 14.33 -13.11
C VAL A 12 -4.68 13.80 -12.18
N GLY A 13 -4.51 14.42 -11.00
CA GLY A 13 -3.55 13.95 -10.00
C GLY A 13 -3.87 12.54 -9.50
N ALA A 14 -5.16 12.27 -9.22
CA ALA A 14 -5.63 10.94 -8.84
C ALA A 14 -5.31 9.87 -9.90
N ALA A 15 -5.59 10.16 -11.17
CA ALA A 15 -5.31 9.27 -12.28
C ALA A 15 -3.81 9.00 -12.41
N ALA A 16 -2.96 10.04 -12.29
CA ALA A 16 -1.51 9.88 -12.31
C ALA A 16 -1.03 8.92 -11.22
N GLY A 17 -1.43 9.13 -9.96
CA GLY A 17 -1.07 8.24 -8.85
C GLY A 17 -1.57 6.80 -9.03
N ALA A 18 -2.84 6.64 -9.46
CA ALA A 18 -3.47 5.34 -9.68
C ALA A 18 -2.78 4.52 -10.78
N VAL A 19 -2.19 5.16 -11.78
CA VAL A 19 -1.41 4.50 -12.84
C VAL A 19 0.04 4.28 -12.41
N THR A 20 0.69 5.27 -11.81
CA THR A 20 2.11 5.19 -11.42
C THR A 20 2.37 4.08 -10.41
N PHE A 21 1.51 3.91 -9.41
CA PHE A 21 1.71 2.91 -8.36
C PHE A 21 1.85 1.47 -8.90
N PRO A 22 0.89 0.90 -9.65
CA PRO A 22 1.02 -0.46 -10.19
C PRO A 22 2.13 -0.59 -11.23
N VAL A 23 2.43 0.47 -12.01
CA VAL A 23 3.55 0.48 -12.95
C VAL A 23 4.88 0.32 -12.22
N VAL A 24 5.10 1.10 -11.15
CA VAL A 24 6.35 1.02 -10.37
C VAL A 24 6.48 -0.32 -9.67
N LEU A 25 5.40 -0.90 -9.14
CA LEU A 25 5.43 -2.28 -8.62
C LEU A 25 5.84 -3.29 -9.69
N GLY A 26 5.34 -3.13 -10.92
CA GLY A 26 5.72 -3.93 -12.07
C GLY A 26 7.20 -3.80 -12.43
N ILE A 27 7.72 -2.57 -12.46
CA ILE A 27 9.12 -2.26 -12.70
C ILE A 27 9.99 -2.89 -11.61
N ASN A 28 9.64 -2.73 -10.34
CA ASN A 28 10.35 -3.35 -9.22
C ASN A 28 10.44 -4.87 -9.39
N GLN A 29 9.35 -5.53 -9.76
CA GLN A 29 9.38 -6.97 -10.01
C GLN A 29 10.28 -7.37 -11.17
N LEU A 30 10.22 -6.64 -12.29
CA LEU A 30 10.93 -6.98 -13.52
C LEU A 30 12.41 -6.64 -13.48
N LEU A 31 12.77 -5.46 -12.98
CA LEU A 31 14.13 -4.90 -13.05
C LEU A 31 14.94 -5.07 -11.77
N VAL A 32 14.28 -5.26 -10.61
CA VAL A 32 14.98 -5.40 -9.32
C VAL A 32 14.84 -6.81 -8.78
N LEU A 33 13.62 -7.25 -8.49
CA LEU A 33 13.40 -8.50 -7.75
C LEU A 33 13.73 -9.74 -8.57
N LYS A 34 13.33 -9.79 -9.86
CA LYS A 34 13.58 -10.93 -10.72
C LYS A 34 15.08 -11.15 -11.02
N PRO A 35 15.88 -10.13 -11.39
CA PRO A 35 17.33 -10.31 -11.59
C PRO A 35 18.06 -10.75 -10.33
N LEU A 36 17.68 -10.21 -9.17
CA LEU A 36 18.24 -10.59 -7.86
C LEU A 36 17.70 -11.91 -7.31
N ARG A 37 16.81 -12.58 -8.05
CA ARG A 37 16.15 -13.84 -7.65
C ARG A 37 15.40 -13.77 -6.31
N LEU A 38 14.92 -12.59 -5.95
CA LEU A 38 14.13 -12.35 -4.76
C LEU A 38 12.70 -12.82 -5.02
N ALA A 39 12.29 -13.91 -4.35
CA ALA A 39 11.03 -14.57 -4.63
C ALA A 39 10.38 -15.16 -3.38
N THR A 40 9.18 -15.70 -3.52
CA THR A 40 8.34 -16.20 -2.42
C THR A 40 8.90 -17.41 -1.66
N HIS A 41 9.97 -18.04 -2.14
CA HIS A 41 10.62 -19.15 -1.46
C HIS A 41 11.53 -18.71 -0.29
N LEU A 42 11.87 -17.41 -0.24
CA LEU A 42 12.68 -16.85 0.85
C LEU A 42 11.90 -16.88 2.18
N PRO A 43 12.59 -16.77 3.33
CA PRO A 43 11.93 -16.70 4.63
C PRO A 43 10.85 -15.62 4.68
N ALA A 44 9.74 -15.89 5.36
CA ALA A 44 8.56 -15.04 5.34
C ALA A 44 8.85 -13.58 5.76
N LEU A 45 9.74 -13.38 6.73
CA LEU A 45 10.19 -12.05 7.16
C LEU A 45 10.92 -11.30 6.04
N VAL A 46 11.83 -11.97 5.33
CA VAL A 46 12.58 -11.39 4.21
C VAL A 46 11.62 -11.01 3.07
N VAL A 47 10.69 -11.89 2.72
CA VAL A 47 9.66 -11.62 1.70
C VAL A 47 8.78 -10.44 2.10
N ALA A 48 8.39 -10.35 3.38
CA ALA A 48 7.61 -9.24 3.89
C ALA A 48 8.35 -7.91 3.79
N THR A 49 9.63 -7.88 4.18
CA THR A 49 10.49 -6.68 4.10
C THR A 49 10.67 -6.22 2.65
N ILE A 50 11.02 -7.13 1.74
CA ILE A 50 11.17 -6.82 0.31
C ILE A 50 9.87 -6.28 -0.28
N GLY A 51 8.74 -6.91 0.06
CA GLY A 51 7.43 -6.45 -0.37
C GLY A 51 7.08 -5.06 0.17
N GLY A 52 7.37 -4.79 1.44
CA GLY A 52 7.17 -3.49 2.08
C GLY A 52 8.00 -2.37 1.44
N ILE A 53 9.27 -2.63 1.13
CA ILE A 53 10.15 -1.69 0.41
C ILE A 53 9.61 -1.41 -1.00
N SER A 54 9.16 -2.45 -1.71
CA SER A 54 8.58 -2.29 -3.05
C SER A 54 7.31 -1.44 -3.04
N ILE A 55 6.43 -1.64 -2.04
CA ILE A 55 5.20 -0.83 -1.89
C ILE A 55 5.52 0.61 -1.53
N THR A 56 6.48 0.83 -0.64
CA THR A 56 6.89 2.18 -0.21
C THR A 56 7.50 2.97 -1.35
N SER A 57 8.40 2.36 -2.12
CA SER A 57 8.99 3.02 -3.31
C SER A 57 7.94 3.34 -4.38
N ALA A 58 6.95 2.46 -4.59
CA ALA A 58 5.81 2.73 -5.46
C ALA A 58 4.92 3.87 -4.93
N ALA A 59 4.68 3.93 -3.62
CA ALA A 59 3.90 5.00 -2.98
C ALA A 59 4.57 6.37 -3.07
N ILE A 60 5.89 6.42 -2.85
CA ILE A 60 6.71 7.63 -3.03
C ILE A 60 6.62 8.11 -4.48
N SER A 61 6.85 7.21 -5.43
CA SER A 61 6.80 7.52 -6.87
C SER A 61 5.43 8.01 -7.31
N ALA A 62 4.35 7.38 -6.84
CA ALA A 62 2.99 7.80 -7.10
C ALA A 62 2.70 9.20 -6.53
N SER A 63 3.19 9.51 -5.33
CA SER A 63 3.03 10.83 -4.71
C SER A 63 3.76 11.93 -5.49
N CYS A 64 4.99 11.64 -5.96
CA CYS A 64 5.72 12.54 -6.86
C CYS A 64 4.98 12.74 -8.20
N ALA A 65 4.41 11.68 -8.78
CA ALA A 65 3.66 11.76 -10.02
C ALA A 65 2.38 12.61 -9.88
N VAL A 66 1.67 12.47 -8.76
CA VAL A 66 0.51 13.28 -8.42
C VAL A 66 0.89 14.78 -8.41
N VAL A 67 1.94 15.14 -7.69
CA VAL A 67 2.39 16.55 -7.57
C VAL A 67 2.94 17.11 -8.88
N THR A 68 3.62 16.28 -9.67
CA THR A 68 4.05 16.65 -11.02
C THR A 68 2.86 16.90 -11.93
N ALA A 69 1.85 16.01 -11.89
CA ALA A 69 0.63 16.16 -12.69
C ALA A 69 -0.15 17.43 -12.32
N TYR A 70 -0.23 17.78 -11.03
CA TYR A 70 -0.81 19.07 -10.62
C TYR A 70 -0.05 20.27 -11.18
N SER A 71 1.28 20.25 -11.06
CA SER A 71 2.14 21.33 -11.55
C SER A 71 1.98 21.55 -13.06
N LEU A 72 1.83 20.46 -13.83
CA LEU A 72 1.67 20.50 -15.28
C LEU A 72 0.25 20.82 -15.74
N ALA A 73 -0.78 20.42 -14.98
CA ALA A 73 -2.18 20.74 -15.31
C ALA A 73 -2.53 22.20 -14.99
N GLY A 74 -1.77 22.84 -14.10
CA GLY A 74 -2.00 24.21 -13.66
C GLY A 74 -2.27 25.22 -14.78
N PRO A 75 -1.36 25.38 -15.76
CA PRO A 75 -1.52 26.35 -16.85
C PRO A 75 -2.76 26.17 -17.73
N PHE A 76 -3.31 24.96 -17.80
CA PHE A 76 -4.43 24.63 -18.70
C PHE A 76 -5.81 24.80 -18.05
N VAL A 77 -5.90 24.75 -16.73
CA VAL A 77 -7.18 24.70 -16.01
C VAL A 77 -7.59 26.06 -15.44
N ALA A 78 -6.62 26.94 -15.15
CA ALA A 78 -6.84 28.36 -14.87
C ALA A 78 -5.47 29.07 -14.86
N PRO A 79 -5.37 30.39 -15.14
CA PRO A 79 -4.16 31.14 -14.85
C PRO A 79 -3.95 31.17 -13.34
N LEU A 80 -3.25 30.17 -12.81
CA LEU A 80 -2.86 30.12 -11.41
C LEU A 80 -2.02 31.34 -11.11
N THR A 81 -2.41 32.08 -10.08
CA THR A 81 -1.56 33.11 -9.51
C THR A 81 -0.25 32.46 -9.07
N ARG A 82 0.88 33.09 -9.40
CA ARG A 82 2.25 32.62 -9.16
C ARG A 82 2.51 32.10 -7.72
N ASP A 83 1.67 32.50 -6.78
CA ASP A 83 1.75 32.16 -5.36
C ASP A 83 1.44 30.68 -5.04
N THR A 84 0.54 30.03 -5.79
CA THR A 84 0.18 28.62 -5.54
C THR A 84 1.28 27.63 -5.91
N SER A 85 2.22 28.01 -6.79
CA SER A 85 3.33 27.15 -7.21
C SER A 85 4.31 26.85 -6.07
N ASN A 86 4.45 27.76 -5.10
CA ASN A 86 5.40 27.57 -3.98
C ASN A 86 4.84 26.63 -2.90
N HIS A 87 3.52 26.53 -2.78
CA HIS A 87 2.87 25.69 -1.77
C HIS A 87 2.82 24.21 -2.11
N MET A 88 3.15 23.84 -3.36
CA MET A 88 3.06 22.46 -3.85
C MET A 88 4.43 21.78 -3.94
N ARG A 89 5.32 22.08 -2.99
CA ARG A 89 6.53 21.30 -2.76
C ARG A 89 6.22 20.24 -1.71
N LEU A 90 6.37 18.96 -2.06
CA LEU A 90 6.29 17.88 -1.08
C LEU A 90 7.46 18.00 -0.12
N ASN A 91 7.17 18.20 1.16
CA ASN A 91 8.19 18.09 2.20
C ASN A 91 8.45 16.60 2.52
N VAL A 92 9.67 16.26 2.94
CA VAL A 92 10.04 14.88 3.31
C VAL A 92 9.04 14.25 4.30
N PRO A 93 8.57 14.94 5.36
CA PRO A 93 7.57 14.37 6.26
C PRO A 93 6.25 14.03 5.57
N GLU A 94 5.77 14.86 4.64
CA GLU A 94 4.52 14.61 3.90
C GLU A 94 4.67 13.39 2.98
N LEU A 95 5.83 13.24 2.35
CA LEU A 95 6.17 12.07 1.54
C LEU A 95 6.20 10.80 2.41
N LEU A 96 6.84 10.85 3.58
CA LEU A 96 6.87 9.73 4.52
C LEU A 96 5.45 9.38 4.99
N THR A 97 4.64 10.35 5.41
CA THR A 97 3.24 10.11 5.81
C THR A 97 2.45 9.48 4.67
N SER A 98 2.57 9.99 3.43
CA SER A 98 1.86 9.42 2.28
C SER A 98 2.27 7.96 2.03
N SER A 99 3.55 7.63 2.20
CA SER A 99 4.06 6.27 2.03
C SER A 99 3.52 5.31 3.11
N LEU A 100 3.49 5.74 4.38
CA LEU A 100 2.98 4.96 5.49
C LEU A 100 1.47 4.70 5.35
N VAL A 101 0.71 5.73 4.97
CA VAL A 101 -0.73 5.56 4.72
C VAL A 101 -0.97 4.62 3.53
N SER A 102 -0.14 4.69 2.48
CA SER A 102 -0.25 3.77 1.34
C SER A 102 0.01 2.32 1.73
N VAL A 103 1.02 2.06 2.56
CA VAL A 103 1.32 0.73 3.10
C VAL A 103 0.14 0.22 3.95
N ALA A 104 -0.40 1.09 4.82
CA ALA A 104 -1.56 0.75 5.65
C ALA A 104 -2.80 0.44 4.80
N LEU A 105 -3.09 1.27 3.78
CA LEU A 105 -4.19 1.06 2.86
C LEU A 105 -4.03 -0.24 2.07
N PHE A 106 -2.85 -0.48 1.51
CA PHE A 106 -2.53 -1.74 0.82
C PHE A 106 -2.86 -2.94 1.70
N ARG A 107 -2.46 -2.90 2.99
CA ARG A 107 -2.71 -3.98 3.95
C ARG A 107 -4.19 -4.11 4.32
N SER A 108 -4.89 -2.99 4.50
CA SER A 108 -6.31 -2.93 4.86
C SER A 108 -7.23 -3.45 3.74
N LEU A 109 -6.86 -3.19 2.49
CA LEU A 109 -7.55 -3.68 1.29
C LEU A 109 -7.23 -5.16 0.98
N GLY A 110 -6.65 -5.89 1.93
CA GLY A 110 -6.34 -7.30 1.82
C GLY A 110 -5.09 -7.64 1.00
N GLY A 111 -4.25 -6.63 0.73
CA GLY A 111 -2.92 -6.82 0.15
C GLY A 111 -2.00 -7.58 1.09
N LYS A 112 -1.15 -8.43 0.53
CA LYS A 112 -0.07 -9.12 1.25
C LYS A 112 1.27 -8.64 0.72
N PHE A 113 2.26 -8.44 1.55
CA PHE A 113 3.59 -8.03 1.07
C PHE A 113 4.22 -9.07 0.14
N CYS A 114 3.99 -10.36 0.37
CA CYS A 114 4.40 -11.41 -0.58
C CYS A 114 3.71 -11.30 -1.94
N SER A 115 2.54 -10.65 -2.03
CA SER A 115 1.80 -10.45 -3.28
C SER A 115 2.38 -9.39 -4.20
N VAL A 116 3.52 -8.77 -3.86
CA VAL A 116 4.29 -7.90 -4.78
C VAL A 116 5.67 -8.48 -5.13
N VAL A 117 6.01 -9.66 -4.60
CA VAL A 117 7.28 -10.35 -4.82
C VAL A 117 7.06 -11.49 -5.85
N PRO A 118 7.96 -11.69 -6.83
CA PRO A 118 7.84 -12.76 -7.82
C PRO A 118 7.62 -14.14 -7.18
N SER A 119 6.77 -14.95 -7.80
CA SER A 119 6.52 -16.33 -7.34
C SER A 119 7.57 -17.28 -7.87
N HIS A 120 8.09 -18.15 -7.01
CA HIS A 120 8.92 -19.28 -7.44
C HIS A 120 8.01 -20.47 -7.84
N LEU A 121 8.25 -21.10 -8.99
CA LEU A 121 7.39 -22.18 -9.49
C LEU A 121 7.41 -23.46 -8.65
N ALA A 122 8.51 -23.74 -7.95
CA ALA A 122 8.65 -24.94 -7.11
C ALA A 122 8.14 -24.76 -5.66
N ASN A 123 7.56 -23.60 -5.34
CA ASN A 123 7.12 -23.26 -4.00
C ASN A 123 5.70 -22.66 -4.05
N PRO A 124 4.97 -22.60 -2.92
CA PRO A 124 3.75 -21.81 -2.85
C PRO A 124 4.02 -20.37 -3.32
N GLY A 125 3.28 -19.95 -4.34
CA GLY A 125 3.43 -18.63 -4.94
C GLY A 125 2.84 -17.50 -4.09
N ALA A 126 3.00 -16.28 -4.60
CA ALA A 126 2.59 -15.01 -3.99
C ALA A 126 1.08 -14.93 -3.70
N PHE A 127 0.28 -15.74 -4.41
CA PHE A 127 -1.17 -15.80 -4.30
C PHE A 127 -1.67 -17.09 -3.63
N ALA A 128 -0.78 -17.90 -3.03
CA ALA A 128 -1.17 -19.04 -2.22
C ALA A 128 -2.03 -18.59 -1.03
N ARG A 129 -3.26 -19.11 -0.95
CA ARG A 129 -4.24 -18.78 0.09
C ARG A 129 -4.79 -20.00 0.80
N GLN A 130 -5.25 -20.98 0.04
CA GLN A 130 -5.84 -22.21 0.55
C GLN A 130 -5.34 -23.40 -0.28
N TRP A 131 -5.30 -24.56 0.35
CA TRP A 131 -4.79 -25.82 -0.18
C TRP A 131 -5.58 -26.98 0.41
N ILE A 132 -5.44 -28.16 -0.20
CA ILE A 132 -5.89 -29.44 0.37
C ILE A 132 -4.67 -30.38 0.51
N PRO A 133 -4.65 -31.30 1.49
CA PRO A 133 -3.55 -32.24 1.63
C PRO A 133 -3.44 -33.14 0.39
N ALA A 134 -2.20 -33.45 -0.02
CA ALA A 134 -1.93 -34.48 -1.03
C ALA A 134 -1.43 -35.73 -0.29
N TYR A 135 -2.33 -36.68 -0.03
CA TYR A 135 -2.05 -37.86 0.79
C TYR A 135 -1.12 -38.87 0.11
N SER A 136 -0.92 -38.75 -1.19
CA SER A 136 -0.02 -39.59 -1.96
C SER A 136 0.79 -38.74 -2.93
N ASN A 137 1.91 -39.28 -3.38
CA ASN A 137 2.69 -38.73 -4.49
C ASN A 137 2.04 -38.99 -5.87
N LYS A 138 0.82 -39.54 -5.90
CA LYS A 138 0.07 -39.82 -7.13
C LYS A 138 -0.74 -38.61 -7.56
N TYR A 139 -1.29 -38.69 -8.77
CA TYR A 139 -2.22 -37.69 -9.27
C TYR A 139 -3.45 -37.54 -8.37
N ALA A 140 -3.97 -36.31 -8.32
CA ALA A 140 -5.20 -35.98 -7.60
C ALA A 140 -6.41 -36.80 -8.09
N THR A 141 -7.17 -37.29 -7.12
CA THR A 141 -8.48 -37.93 -7.28
C THR A 141 -9.51 -36.96 -7.85
N SER A 142 -10.65 -37.48 -8.30
CA SER A 142 -11.74 -36.66 -8.84
C SER A 142 -12.33 -35.70 -7.81
N SER A 143 -12.46 -36.13 -6.55
CA SER A 143 -12.95 -35.29 -5.45
C SER A 143 -11.96 -34.16 -5.12
N GLU A 144 -10.67 -34.46 -5.03
CA GLU A 144 -9.61 -33.45 -4.83
C GLU A 144 -9.59 -32.42 -5.97
N LYS A 145 -9.78 -32.86 -7.22
CA LYS A 145 -9.87 -31.96 -8.39
C LYS A 145 -11.05 -31.00 -8.28
N VAL A 146 -12.21 -31.46 -7.81
CA VAL A 146 -13.39 -30.60 -7.58
C VAL A 146 -13.08 -29.54 -6.52
N LEU A 147 -12.52 -29.94 -5.38
CA LEU A 147 -12.13 -28.99 -4.32
C LEU A 147 -11.11 -27.96 -4.82
N ILE A 148 -10.12 -28.39 -5.62
CA ILE A 148 -9.15 -27.47 -6.22
C ILE A 148 -9.80 -26.53 -7.24
N GLN A 149 -10.81 -26.97 -8.01
CA GLN A 149 -11.57 -26.07 -8.86
C GLN A 149 -12.27 -24.99 -8.03
N GLU A 150 -12.89 -25.35 -6.91
CA GLU A 150 -13.58 -24.39 -6.04
C GLU A 150 -12.60 -23.37 -5.42
N ILE A 151 -11.47 -23.85 -4.89
CA ILE A 151 -10.42 -22.99 -4.34
C ILE A 151 -9.87 -22.06 -5.43
N GLY A 152 -9.59 -22.58 -6.62
CA GLY A 152 -9.09 -21.80 -7.76
C GLY A 152 -10.12 -20.77 -8.25
N LYS A 153 -11.40 -21.15 -8.35
CA LYS A 153 -12.50 -20.24 -8.67
C LYS A 153 -12.66 -19.14 -7.63
N LYS A 154 -12.29 -19.36 -6.37
CA LYS A 154 -12.37 -18.35 -5.30
C LYS A 154 -11.15 -17.42 -5.25
N TYR A 155 -9.94 -17.97 -5.33
CA TYR A 155 -8.70 -17.23 -5.06
C TYR A 155 -7.79 -17.00 -6.27
N GLY A 156 -8.02 -17.74 -7.37
CA GLY A 156 -7.17 -17.77 -8.55
C GLY A 156 -5.98 -18.72 -8.41
N CYS A 157 -5.13 -18.72 -9.44
CA CYS A 157 -3.89 -19.47 -9.47
C CYS A 157 -2.95 -19.01 -8.34
N HIS A 158 -2.41 -19.94 -7.55
CA HIS A 158 -1.52 -19.62 -6.43
C HIS A 158 -0.19 -18.97 -6.86
N THR A 159 0.27 -19.22 -8.10
CA THR A 159 1.51 -18.66 -8.68
C THR A 159 1.30 -17.27 -9.27
N CYS A 160 0.43 -17.11 -10.26
CA CYS A 160 0.29 -15.85 -10.99
C CYS A 160 -0.92 -15.01 -10.55
N GLY A 161 -1.79 -15.53 -9.69
CA GLY A 161 -2.99 -14.84 -9.22
C GLY A 161 -4.14 -14.77 -10.24
N LYS A 162 -3.99 -15.33 -11.44
CA LYS A 162 -4.99 -15.31 -12.51
C LYS A 162 -6.23 -16.12 -12.13
N ARG A 163 -7.42 -15.55 -12.35
CA ARG A 163 -8.72 -16.14 -11.97
C ARG A 163 -9.70 -16.20 -13.14
N GLN A 164 -10.04 -15.05 -13.71
CA GLN A 164 -11.16 -14.93 -14.69
C GLN A 164 -10.91 -15.65 -16.01
N SER A 165 -9.68 -15.67 -16.51
CA SER A 165 -9.35 -16.31 -17.80
C SER A 165 -8.89 -17.77 -17.65
N VAL A 166 -9.09 -18.39 -16.49
CA VAL A 166 -8.65 -19.76 -16.22
C VAL A 166 -9.89 -20.65 -16.22
N THR A 167 -9.99 -21.54 -17.21
CA THR A 167 -11.12 -22.45 -17.38
C THR A 167 -11.05 -23.63 -16.41
N LYS A 168 -9.83 -24.12 -16.14
CA LYS A 168 -9.55 -25.24 -15.25
C LYS A 168 -8.28 -25.00 -14.44
N PHE A 169 -8.31 -25.40 -13.19
CA PHE A 169 -7.14 -25.40 -12.32
C PHE A 169 -6.53 -26.79 -12.23
N VAL A 170 -5.20 -26.88 -12.34
CA VAL A 170 -4.42 -28.08 -12.09
C VAL A 170 -4.16 -28.20 -10.59
N CYS A 171 -4.22 -29.43 -10.07
CA CYS A 171 -3.80 -29.74 -8.70
C CYS A 171 -2.28 -29.77 -8.64
N ASP A 172 -1.67 -28.65 -8.32
CA ASP A 172 -0.22 -28.50 -8.25
C ASP A 172 0.32 -29.02 -6.92
N HIS A 173 1.29 -29.94 -6.99
CA HIS A 173 1.97 -30.49 -5.82
C HIS A 173 3.01 -29.50 -5.31
N GLN A 174 2.88 -29.10 -4.05
CA GLN A 174 3.83 -28.22 -3.38
C GLN A 174 4.38 -28.89 -2.10
N PRO A 175 5.70 -29.17 -2.03
CA PRO A 175 6.69 -29.02 -3.12
C PRO A 175 6.45 -30.03 -4.27
N PRO A 176 7.02 -29.82 -5.47
CA PRO A 176 6.89 -30.77 -6.59
C PRO A 176 7.45 -32.15 -6.24
N THR A 177 6.78 -33.22 -6.69
CA THR A 177 7.12 -34.61 -6.33
C THR A 177 8.56 -35.00 -6.64
N SER A 178 9.11 -34.50 -7.75
CA SER A 178 10.51 -34.74 -8.14
C SER A 178 11.54 -34.13 -7.19
N THR A 179 11.13 -33.20 -6.32
CA THR A 179 12.01 -32.52 -5.36
C THR A 179 11.94 -33.14 -3.96
N LEU A 180 11.11 -34.17 -3.76
CA LEU A 180 10.99 -34.85 -2.48
C LEU A 180 12.22 -35.73 -2.20
N PRO A 181 12.66 -35.82 -0.93
CA PRO A 181 13.71 -36.74 -0.51
C PRO A 181 13.26 -38.21 -0.61
N HIS A 182 14.22 -39.13 -0.63
CA HIS A 182 13.96 -40.58 -0.63
C HIS A 182 13.23 -40.95 0.68
N GLY A 183 11.99 -41.45 0.56
CA GLY A 183 11.09 -41.66 1.69
C GLY A 183 9.82 -40.79 1.66
N GLY A 184 9.73 -39.85 0.73
CA GLY A 184 8.56 -39.00 0.53
C GLY A 184 8.53 -37.76 1.42
N GLY A 185 7.41 -37.05 1.42
CA GLY A 185 7.22 -35.85 2.24
C GLY A 185 5.78 -35.36 2.18
N VAL A 186 5.41 -34.48 3.11
CA VAL A 186 4.07 -33.88 3.15
C VAL A 186 3.93 -32.92 1.96
N GLN A 187 3.01 -33.25 1.06
CA GLN A 187 2.67 -32.40 -0.08
C GLN A 187 1.28 -31.78 0.11
N ARG A 188 1.06 -30.67 -0.58
CA ARG A 188 -0.21 -29.95 -0.62
C ARG A 188 -0.60 -29.68 -2.05
N PHE A 189 -1.88 -29.75 -2.35
CA PHE A 189 -2.43 -29.30 -3.63
C PHE A 189 -2.82 -27.83 -3.56
N TYR A 190 -2.29 -27.04 -4.50
CA TYR A 190 -2.73 -25.68 -4.76
C TYR A 190 -3.37 -25.57 -6.16
N PRO A 191 -4.33 -24.65 -6.37
CA PRO A 191 -4.87 -24.40 -7.69
C PRO A 191 -3.85 -23.66 -8.56
N GLN A 192 -3.46 -24.25 -9.69
CA GLN A 192 -2.53 -23.64 -10.65
C GLN A 192 -3.14 -23.56 -12.05
N CYS A 193 -2.84 -22.53 -12.82
CA CYS A 193 -3.31 -22.46 -14.21
C CYS A 193 -2.37 -23.23 -15.14
N ASP A 194 -2.87 -23.68 -16.29
CA ASP A 194 -2.12 -24.50 -17.26
C ASP A 194 -0.79 -23.84 -17.69
N LYS A 195 -0.78 -22.52 -17.88
CA LYS A 195 0.45 -21.78 -18.22
C LYS A 195 1.52 -21.90 -17.13
N CYS A 196 1.15 -21.72 -15.86
CA CYS A 196 2.10 -21.86 -14.75
C CYS A 196 2.53 -23.32 -14.55
N SER A 197 1.61 -24.27 -14.72
CA SER A 197 1.91 -25.70 -14.64
C SER A 197 2.90 -26.16 -15.71
N GLY A 198 2.73 -25.72 -16.96
CA GLY A 198 3.70 -26.01 -18.02
C GLY A 198 5.09 -25.43 -17.76
N LEU A 199 5.17 -24.21 -17.21
CA LEU A 199 6.45 -23.60 -16.81
C LEU A 199 7.12 -24.38 -15.68
N GLN A 200 6.34 -24.85 -14.69
CA GLN A 200 6.85 -25.65 -13.58
C GLN A 200 7.35 -27.01 -14.07
N GLY A 201 6.60 -27.71 -14.94
CA GLY A 201 7.03 -28.96 -15.54
C GLY A 201 8.36 -28.81 -16.27
N GLY A 202 8.50 -27.75 -17.08
CA GLY A 202 9.77 -27.42 -17.75
C GLY A 202 10.92 -27.10 -16.78
N LEU A 203 10.64 -26.52 -15.61
CA LEU A 203 11.65 -26.28 -14.57
C LEU A 203 12.11 -27.60 -13.94
N VAL A 204 11.16 -28.48 -13.61
CA VAL A 204 11.43 -29.79 -12.99
C VAL A 204 12.25 -30.70 -13.91
N THR A 205 11.93 -30.73 -15.20
CA THR A 205 12.64 -31.59 -16.16
C THR A 205 14.08 -31.14 -16.42
N ASN A 206 14.35 -29.84 -16.48
CA ASN A 206 15.63 -29.33 -16.98
C ASN A 206 16.75 -29.24 -15.94
N ASN A 207 16.46 -29.46 -14.65
CA ASN A 207 17.38 -29.48 -13.48
C ASN A 207 18.47 -28.38 -13.42
N LYS A 208 18.31 -27.31 -14.21
CA LYS A 208 19.22 -26.17 -14.31
C LYS A 208 18.54 -24.93 -13.74
N PRO A 209 19.29 -24.07 -13.01
CA PRO A 209 18.75 -22.81 -12.52
C PRO A 209 18.30 -21.95 -13.71
N ASN A 210 16.99 -21.87 -13.91
CA ASN A 210 16.38 -21.19 -15.05
C ASN A 210 15.81 -19.85 -14.59
N PRO A 211 16.16 -18.70 -15.20
CA PRO A 211 15.53 -17.41 -14.89
C PRO A 211 14.01 -17.38 -15.13
N LYS A 212 13.47 -18.37 -15.85
CA LYS A 212 12.03 -18.62 -16.01
C LYS A 212 11.38 -19.28 -14.79
N SER A 213 12.13 -19.64 -13.75
CA SER A 213 11.59 -20.17 -12.49
C SER A 213 10.74 -19.15 -11.73
N LEU A 214 10.91 -17.86 -12.04
CA LEU A 214 10.23 -16.74 -11.41
C LEU A 214 9.12 -16.19 -12.30
N VAL A 215 7.92 -16.16 -11.72
CA VAL A 215 6.71 -15.60 -12.35
C VAL A 215 6.41 -14.25 -11.71
N THR A 216 6.45 -13.19 -12.50
CA THR A 216 5.96 -11.86 -12.12
C THR A 216 4.46 -11.76 -12.40
N HIS A 217 3.81 -10.80 -11.75
CA HIS A 217 2.34 -10.70 -11.75
C HIS A 217 1.87 -9.27 -11.97
N ILE A 218 2.61 -8.52 -12.78
CA ILE A 218 2.27 -7.16 -13.23
C ILE A 218 0.87 -7.06 -13.83
N THR A 219 0.37 -8.12 -14.46
CA THR A 219 -0.95 -8.17 -15.08
C THR A 219 -2.07 -8.57 -14.12
N SER A 220 -1.75 -8.96 -12.89
CA SER A 220 -2.72 -9.46 -11.91
C SER A 220 -3.12 -8.36 -10.93
N LEU A 221 -3.58 -7.24 -11.50
CA LEU A 221 -4.04 -6.10 -10.72
C LEU A 221 -5.26 -6.49 -9.86
N ARG A 222 -5.31 -5.89 -8.68
CA ARG A 222 -6.35 -6.08 -7.65
C ARG A 222 -6.66 -4.73 -7.04
N ALA A 223 -7.78 -4.60 -6.32
CA ALA A 223 -8.18 -3.34 -5.70
C ALA A 223 -7.06 -2.66 -4.91
N TYR A 224 -6.26 -3.41 -4.15
CA TYR A 224 -5.13 -2.88 -3.37
C TYR A 224 -3.91 -2.42 -4.19
N HIS A 225 -3.88 -2.66 -5.50
CA HIS A 225 -2.87 -2.10 -6.41
C HIS A 225 -3.27 -0.73 -6.96
N PHE A 226 -4.52 -0.31 -6.76
CA PHE A 226 -4.95 1.02 -7.11
C PHE A 226 -4.70 1.91 -5.90
N PHE A 227 -3.71 2.79 -6.04
CA PHE A 227 -3.49 3.87 -5.09
C PHE A 227 -4.76 4.72 -5.05
N LEU A 228 -5.49 4.69 -3.94
CA LEU A 228 -6.48 5.72 -3.65
C LEU A 228 -5.70 6.99 -3.33
N PRO A 229 -6.03 8.13 -3.95
CA PRO A 229 -5.27 9.36 -3.78
C PRO A 229 -5.48 9.96 -2.39
N VAL A 230 -4.81 9.39 -1.40
CA VAL A 230 -4.76 9.93 -0.03
C VAL A 230 -4.19 11.34 -0.01
N PRO A 231 -3.18 11.72 -0.83
CA PRO A 231 -2.68 13.09 -0.85
C PRO A 231 -3.76 14.11 -1.24
N LEU A 232 -4.77 13.71 -2.03
CA LEU A 232 -5.92 14.57 -2.33
C LEU A 232 -6.85 14.73 -1.15
N ALA A 233 -7.10 13.65 -0.41
CA ALA A 233 -7.85 13.74 0.84
C ALA A 233 -7.12 14.66 1.83
N PHE A 234 -5.79 14.59 1.96
CA PHE A 234 -5.05 15.49 2.85
C PHE A 234 -5.03 16.94 2.37
N GLY A 235 -4.83 17.21 1.07
CA GLY A 235 -4.89 18.56 0.52
C GLY A 235 -6.28 19.19 0.70
N TYR A 236 -7.34 18.41 0.46
CA TYR A 236 -8.73 18.81 0.69
C TYR A 236 -9.03 18.99 2.20
N LEU A 237 -8.58 18.09 3.07
CA LEU A 237 -8.78 18.22 4.52
C LEU A 237 -8.00 19.41 5.10
N LYS A 238 -6.80 19.71 4.59
CA LYS A 238 -5.98 20.85 4.98
C LYS A 238 -6.54 22.18 4.43
N SER A 239 -7.27 22.16 3.31
CA SER A 239 -8.01 23.33 2.83
C SER A 239 -9.31 23.55 3.60
N LEU A 240 -9.85 22.53 4.28
CA LEU A 240 -10.98 22.66 5.20
C LEU A 240 -10.57 23.20 6.59
N SER A 241 -9.35 22.93 7.07
CA SER A 241 -8.86 23.39 8.38
C SER A 241 -8.66 24.91 8.60
N PRO A 242 -8.55 25.81 7.60
CA PRO A 242 -8.38 27.25 7.85
C PRO A 242 -9.69 27.99 8.20
N ILE A 243 -10.85 27.32 8.11
CA ILE A 243 -12.15 28.00 8.24
C ILE A 243 -12.48 28.29 9.70
N GLU A 244 -12.12 27.42 10.66
CA GLU A 244 -12.44 27.65 12.08
C GLU A 244 -11.57 28.70 12.77
N THR A 245 -10.29 28.82 12.42
CA THR A 245 -9.39 29.77 13.10
C THR A 245 -9.67 31.23 12.73
N ARG A 246 -10.20 31.51 11.54
CA ARG A 246 -10.55 32.88 11.09
C ARG A 246 -11.91 33.37 11.59
N VAL A 247 -12.87 32.48 11.86
CA VAL A 247 -14.16 32.87 12.46
C VAL A 247 -13.94 33.25 13.93
N ILE A 248 -13.17 32.45 14.66
CA ILE A 248 -12.87 32.70 16.09
C ILE A 248 -12.06 33.99 16.27
N THR A 249 -11.09 34.30 15.40
CA THR A 249 -10.35 35.56 15.51
C THR A 249 -11.17 36.79 15.16
N LYS A 250 -12.13 36.69 14.23
CA LYS A 250 -12.99 37.84 13.90
C LYS A 250 -14.02 38.13 14.99
N GLU A 251 -14.61 37.12 15.63
CA GLU A 251 -15.50 37.34 16.78
C GLU A 251 -14.73 37.93 17.98
N ILE A 252 -13.53 37.44 18.29
CA ILE A 252 -12.73 37.94 19.41
C ILE A 252 -12.23 39.38 19.18
N ILE A 253 -11.99 39.79 17.93
CA ILE A 253 -11.61 41.18 17.62
C ILE A 253 -12.83 42.10 17.68
N ASN A 254 -14.00 41.64 17.21
CA ASN A 254 -15.23 42.45 17.25
C ASN A 254 -15.78 42.66 18.67
N GLU A 255 -15.54 41.73 19.60
CA GLU A 255 -15.87 41.94 21.03
C GLU A 255 -14.90 42.89 21.76
N ARG A 256 -13.65 43.05 21.29
CA ARG A 256 -12.69 43.96 21.92
C ARG A 256 -12.87 45.41 21.52
N ASP A 257 -13.49 45.67 20.37
CA ASP A 257 -13.76 47.04 19.91
C ASP A 257 -15.06 47.64 20.49
N ILE A 258 -15.83 46.88 21.30
CA ILE A 258 -17.07 47.36 21.95
C ILE A 258 -16.84 47.79 23.41
N VAL A 259 -15.68 47.49 24.02
CA VAL A 259 -15.39 47.83 25.43
C VAL A 259 -14.26 48.85 25.54
N VAL A 260 -14.35 49.97 24.81
CA VAL A 260 -13.59 51.19 25.08
C VAL A 260 -14.53 52.39 24.96
N SER A 261 -15.56 52.41 25.80
CA SER A 261 -16.32 53.63 26.07
C SER A 261 -16.99 53.52 27.43
N SER A 262 -16.53 54.37 28.34
CA SER A 262 -17.12 54.77 29.63
C SER A 262 -16.90 53.87 30.86
N GLY A 263 -16.33 54.49 31.90
CA GLY A 263 -16.80 54.28 33.28
C GLY A 263 -15.80 53.67 34.27
N ASN A 264 -15.27 54.53 35.12
CA ASN A 264 -14.75 54.33 36.49
C ASN A 264 -14.66 52.91 37.08
N SER A 265 -13.44 52.64 37.58
CA SER A 265 -13.07 52.20 38.92
C SER A 265 -14.06 51.37 39.75
N SER A 266 -13.48 50.31 40.33
CA SER A 266 -13.92 49.42 41.43
C SER A 266 -14.94 48.33 41.07
N ASP A 267 -14.46 47.10 41.26
CA ASP A 267 -15.18 45.83 41.38
C ASP A 267 -15.93 45.30 40.14
N LEU A 268 -15.40 44.23 39.53
CA LEU A 268 -16.13 42.96 39.45
C LEU A 268 -15.24 41.81 38.92
N GLU A 269 -15.27 40.71 39.67
CA GLU A 269 -14.93 39.36 39.23
C GLU A 269 -15.73 38.97 37.98
N LEU A 270 -15.06 38.37 36.99
CA LEU A 270 -15.27 36.97 36.56
C LEU A 270 -14.40 36.67 35.33
N LYS A 271 -13.19 36.13 35.55
CA LYS A 271 -12.42 35.51 34.46
C LYS A 271 -12.99 34.11 34.20
N LYS A 272 -14.03 34.01 33.37
CA LYS A 272 -14.45 32.71 32.81
C LYS A 272 -13.46 32.32 31.71
N LYS A 273 -12.42 31.59 32.11
CA LYS A 273 -11.47 30.94 31.22
C LYS A 273 -12.23 29.87 30.43
N VAL A 274 -12.52 30.13 29.16
CA VAL A 274 -13.05 29.11 28.24
C VAL A 274 -11.92 28.12 27.99
N GLU A 275 -11.89 27.05 28.77
CA GLU A 275 -11.04 25.89 28.50
C GLU A 275 -11.66 25.11 27.34
N ILE A 276 -11.09 25.32 26.16
CA ILE A 276 -11.35 24.46 25.00
C ILE A 276 -10.70 23.11 25.33
N SER A 277 -11.54 22.09 25.54
CA SER A 277 -11.08 20.71 25.76
C SER A 277 -10.33 20.22 24.52
N PRO A 278 -9.10 19.71 24.62
CA PRO A 278 -8.31 19.22 23.48
C PRO A 278 -8.92 17.99 22.76
N GLY A 279 -10.10 17.52 23.17
CA GLY A 279 -10.70 16.25 22.77
C GLY A 279 -11.41 16.24 21.41
N ASP A 280 -11.74 17.39 20.83
CA ASP A 280 -12.74 17.43 19.73
C ASP A 280 -12.15 17.53 18.32
N PHE A 281 -10.84 17.31 18.15
CA PHE A 281 -10.22 17.31 16.82
C PHE A 281 -10.36 15.93 16.13
N PRO A 282 -11.13 15.81 15.03
CA PRO A 282 -11.30 14.54 14.31
C PRO A 282 -9.96 13.98 13.79
N LEU A 283 -9.02 14.86 13.47
CA LEU A 283 -7.66 14.51 13.07
C LEU A 283 -6.83 13.93 14.22
N LEU A 284 -7.02 14.42 15.44
CA LEU A 284 -6.37 13.86 16.63
C LEU A 284 -6.94 12.47 16.95
N ILE A 285 -8.24 12.26 16.72
CA ILE A 285 -8.88 10.94 16.86
C ILE A 285 -8.35 9.95 15.81
N ILE A 286 -8.24 10.35 14.54
CA ILE A 286 -7.69 9.50 13.48
C ILE A 286 -6.20 9.22 13.73
N TRP A 287 -5.42 10.25 14.07
CA TRP A 287 -4.01 10.10 14.44
C TRP A 287 -3.83 9.17 15.64
N ASN A 288 -4.61 9.36 16.71
CA ASN A 288 -4.58 8.50 17.89
C ASN A 288 -5.03 7.08 17.57
N LYS A 289 -5.96 6.86 16.65
CA LYS A 289 -6.34 5.51 16.18
C LYS A 289 -5.24 4.85 15.35
N VAL A 290 -4.56 5.60 14.50
CA VAL A 290 -3.42 5.10 13.70
C VAL A 290 -2.25 4.78 14.63
N VAL A 291 -1.88 5.71 15.53
CA VAL A 291 -0.83 5.52 16.54
C VAL A 291 -1.20 4.37 17.49
N SER A 292 -2.42 4.31 17.99
CA SER A 292 -2.90 3.20 18.84
C SER A 292 -2.87 1.86 18.10
N PHE A 293 -3.23 1.82 16.82
CA PHE A 293 -3.09 0.63 15.99
C PHE A 293 -1.63 0.17 15.90
N PHE A 294 -0.69 1.09 15.64
CA PHE A 294 0.75 0.76 15.62
C PHE A 294 1.29 0.34 16.99
N LEU A 295 0.83 0.98 18.07
CA LEU A 295 1.17 0.63 19.45
C LEU A 295 0.49 -0.66 19.94
N SER A 296 -0.56 -1.12 19.24
CA SER A 296 -1.21 -2.41 19.51
C SER A 296 -0.54 -3.59 18.81
N LEU A 297 0.40 -3.33 17.89
CA LEU A 297 1.16 -4.39 17.24
C LEU A 297 2.10 -5.07 18.27
N PRO A 298 2.41 -6.37 18.09
CA PRO A 298 3.36 -7.06 18.95
C PRO A 298 4.70 -6.33 19.05
N PRO A 299 5.42 -6.38 20.18
CA PRO A 299 6.69 -5.67 20.39
C PRO A 299 7.74 -5.94 19.30
N ILE A 300 7.78 -7.18 18.78
CA ILE A 300 8.63 -7.56 17.64
C ILE A 300 8.30 -6.74 16.39
N THR A 301 7.02 -6.51 16.11
CA THR A 301 6.57 -5.77 14.93
C THR A 301 6.85 -4.27 15.08
N GLN A 302 6.71 -3.72 16.30
CA GLN A 302 7.07 -2.34 16.61
C GLN A 302 8.58 -2.13 16.43
N PHE A 303 9.41 -2.96 17.04
CA PHE A 303 10.87 -2.91 16.96
C PHE A 303 11.39 -2.93 15.51
N HIS A 304 10.77 -3.76 14.65
CA HIS A 304 11.12 -3.82 13.24
C HIS A 304 10.69 -2.57 12.45
N LEU A 305 9.53 -1.97 12.75
CA LEU A 305 9.11 -0.70 12.16
C LEU A 305 10.05 0.44 12.56
N THR A 306 10.49 0.49 13.82
CA THR A 306 11.45 1.51 14.29
C THR A 306 12.80 1.35 13.61
N LEU A 307 13.36 0.14 13.58
CA LEU A 307 14.61 -0.16 12.86
C LEU A 307 14.50 0.20 11.37
N TRP A 308 13.35 -0.06 10.74
CA TRP A 308 13.10 0.25 9.34
C TRP A 308 13.03 1.77 9.09
N THR A 309 12.37 2.54 9.96
CA THR A 309 12.41 4.01 9.90
C THR A 309 13.81 4.57 10.14
N PHE A 310 14.57 4.00 11.08
CA PHE A 310 15.95 4.42 11.35
C PHE A 310 16.90 4.12 10.18
N SER A 311 16.76 2.97 9.51
CA SER A 311 17.57 2.64 8.32
C SER A 311 17.27 3.58 7.15
N ILE A 312 16.00 3.97 6.97
CA ILE A 312 15.62 4.95 5.93
C ILE A 312 16.15 6.35 6.27
N LEU A 313 16.05 6.78 7.52
CA LEU A 313 16.56 8.09 7.96
C LEU A 313 18.10 8.15 7.91
N ALA A 314 18.79 7.07 8.27
CA ALA A 314 20.25 6.99 8.17
C ALA A 314 20.73 7.03 6.71
N ALA A 315 20.02 6.36 5.79
CA ALA A 315 20.31 6.42 4.37
C ALA A 315 20.08 7.82 3.76
N LEU A 316 19.14 8.59 4.31
CA LEU A 316 18.83 9.96 3.87
C LEU A 316 19.71 11.03 4.54
N GLY A 317 20.33 10.74 5.69
CA GLY A 317 21.24 11.64 6.40
C GLY A 317 22.69 11.59 5.94
N SER A 318 23.00 10.84 4.88
CA SER A 318 24.36 10.64 4.35
C SER A 318 24.66 11.47 3.09
N THR A 319 23.85 12.49 2.78
CA THR A 319 24.05 13.44 1.67
C THR A 319 24.16 14.86 2.16
#